data_AF-A0A258FJV8-F1
#
_entry.id   AF-A0A258FJV8-F1
#
_cell.length_a   1.000
_cell.length_b   1.000
_cell.length_c   1.000
_cell.angle_alpha   90.00
_cell.angle_beta   90.00
_cell.angle_gamma   90.00
#
_symmetry.space_group_name_H-M   'P 1'
#
loop_
_entity.id
_entity.type
_entity.pdbx_description
1 polymer ?
#
loop_
_entity_poly.entity_id
_entity_poly.type
_entity_poly.pdbx_seq_one_letter_code
_entity_poly.pdbx_strand_id
1 'polypeptide(L)'
;MTRFAPAIPALALAATLAACGPPAPPQAAAGTETPDGAPDAGYVAPPEIVSGVRRPQGLALSGTAPAGAEVQLVAPDGKGGMATADDKGAWSLIVPAPMAAPAMYALSARIGERVVRAEGAVLAVPAPGPPVVLARAGFAALPLEGPLPRLQVTALDYDAGGGAAVAGVGPARARVRLSIDGVEAGLDQSDARGRFAVIGANRPLEPGARRLRVEADGGAQALTADVLAQVSPVAPLNGSAFRAVRQDGGWRVDWARAGGGVQSTFVFDVPPEPAP
;
A
#
# COMPACT_ATOMS: atom_id res chain seq x y z
N MET A 1 -76.64 -18.46 2.53
CA MET A 1 -75.45 -17.58 2.55
C MET A 1 -74.26 -18.53 2.55
N THR A 2 -73.43 -18.72 1.53
CA THR A 2 -72.75 -17.85 0.54
C THR A 2 -72.30 -18.78 -0.61
N ARG A 3 -72.81 -18.62 -1.84
CA ARG A 3 -72.16 -18.05 -3.04
C ARG A 3 -70.83 -18.71 -3.50
N PHE A 4 -70.86 -19.52 -4.56
CA PHE A 4 -70.36 -19.24 -5.95
C PHE A 4 -70.06 -20.56 -6.72
N ALA A 5 -70.67 -20.70 -7.92
CA ALA A 5 -70.29 -21.61 -9.03
C ALA A 5 -69.25 -20.90 -9.95
N PRO A 6 -68.61 -21.46 -11.01
CA PRO A 6 -69.01 -22.52 -11.99
C PRO A 6 -67.93 -23.63 -12.21
N ALA A 7 -68.13 -24.83 -12.76
CA ALA A 7 -68.66 -25.36 -14.03
C ALA A 7 -67.66 -25.44 -15.23
N ILE A 8 -67.20 -26.68 -15.52
CA ILE A 8 -67.11 -27.40 -16.84
C ILE A 8 -66.02 -26.93 -17.87
N PRO A 9 -65.43 -27.76 -18.79
CA PRO A 9 -65.24 -29.22 -18.91
C PRO A 9 -63.78 -29.67 -19.18
N ALA A 10 -63.57 -30.99 -19.16
CA ALA A 10 -62.47 -31.68 -19.82
C ALA A 10 -62.69 -31.76 -21.36
N LEU A 11 -61.62 -31.63 -22.15
CA LEU A 11 -61.54 -32.22 -23.49
C LEU A 11 -60.14 -32.80 -23.71
N ALA A 12 -60.13 -34.08 -24.07
CA ALA A 12 -58.96 -34.89 -24.37
C ALA A 12 -58.49 -34.68 -25.82
N LEU A 13 -57.19 -34.87 -26.07
CA LEU A 13 -56.60 -35.57 -27.23
C LEU A 13 -55.07 -35.59 -27.03
N ALA A 14 -54.47 -36.72 -26.67
CA ALA A 14 -53.96 -37.78 -27.55
C ALA A 14 -52.53 -37.51 -28.07
N ALA A 15 -51.67 -38.47 -27.71
CA ALA A 15 -50.24 -38.59 -27.92
C ALA A 15 -49.75 -38.43 -29.37
N THR A 16 -48.50 -37.96 -29.52
CA THR A 16 -47.51 -38.60 -30.42
C THR A 16 -46.10 -38.53 -29.81
N LEU A 17 -45.35 -39.61 -29.99
CA LEU A 17 -43.99 -39.87 -29.53
C LEU A 17 -42.95 -39.26 -30.51
N ALA A 18 -41.89 -38.63 -29.97
CA ALA A 18 -40.51 -38.59 -30.51
C ALA A 18 -39.64 -37.79 -29.51
N ALA A 19 -38.84 -38.41 -28.65
CA ALA A 19 -37.48 -38.93 -28.91
C ALA A 19 -36.43 -37.86 -29.30
N CYS A 20 -35.54 -37.61 -28.32
CA CYS A 20 -34.10 -37.27 -28.41
C CYS A 20 -33.63 -35.86 -28.85
N GLY A 21 -32.91 -35.21 -27.93
CA GLY A 21 -31.84 -34.25 -28.21
C GLY A 21 -31.47 -33.38 -26.99
N PRO A 22 -30.24 -33.46 -26.42
CA PRO A 22 -29.78 -32.46 -25.45
C PRO A 22 -29.63 -31.07 -26.13
N PRO A 23 -29.84 -29.96 -25.40
CA PRO A 23 -29.71 -28.64 -25.98
C PRO A 23 -28.28 -28.40 -26.48
N ALA A 24 -28.16 -27.87 -27.69
CA ALA A 24 -26.87 -27.52 -28.29
C ALA A 24 -26.11 -26.53 -27.38
N PRO A 25 -24.79 -26.67 -27.20
CA PRO A 25 -23.99 -25.66 -26.51
C PRO A 25 -24.06 -24.36 -27.32
N PRO A 26 -24.12 -23.18 -26.64
CA PRO A 26 -24.06 -21.91 -27.34
C PRO A 26 -22.79 -21.84 -28.18
N GLN A 27 -23.00 -21.57 -29.46
CA GLN A 27 -21.99 -21.43 -30.48
C GLN A 27 -20.98 -20.36 -30.06
N ALA A 28 -19.69 -20.71 -30.02
CA ALA A 28 -18.62 -19.76 -29.82
C ALA A 28 -18.67 -18.71 -30.93
N ALA A 29 -19.06 -17.49 -30.57
CA ALA A 29 -18.83 -16.33 -31.42
C ALA A 29 -17.32 -16.14 -31.52
N ALA A 30 -16.82 -16.28 -32.75
CA ALA A 30 -15.46 -16.00 -33.11
C ALA A 30 -15.09 -14.55 -32.77
N GLY A 31 -13.91 -14.42 -32.15
CA GLY A 31 -13.05 -13.25 -32.01
C GLY A 31 -13.65 -11.87 -32.31
N THR A 32 -13.98 -11.15 -31.25
CA THR A 32 -13.51 -9.77 -31.14
C THR A 32 -12.16 -9.83 -30.43
N GLU A 33 -11.08 -9.84 -31.21
CA GLU A 33 -9.81 -9.30 -30.75
C GLU A 33 -10.09 -7.88 -30.31
N THR A 34 -10.12 -7.63 -29.00
CA THR A 34 -10.11 -6.29 -28.45
C THR A 34 -8.76 -5.68 -28.84
N PRO A 35 -8.72 -4.64 -29.69
CA PRO A 35 -7.46 -3.98 -29.98
C PRO A 35 -6.92 -3.36 -28.69
N ASP A 36 -5.61 -3.50 -28.51
CA ASP A 36 -4.80 -2.93 -27.44
C ASP A 36 -5.27 -1.55 -26.98
N GLY A 37 -5.26 -1.38 -25.65
CA GLY A 37 -5.66 -0.18 -24.95
C GLY A 37 -5.05 1.10 -25.53
N ALA A 38 -5.89 1.89 -26.18
CA ALA A 38 -5.68 3.31 -26.27
C ALA A 38 -5.85 3.91 -24.86
N PRO A 39 -4.93 4.76 -24.36
CA PRO A 39 -5.19 5.53 -23.16
C PRO A 39 -6.41 6.41 -23.43
N ASP A 40 -7.40 6.31 -22.54
CA ASP A 40 -8.60 7.14 -22.60
C ASP A 40 -8.18 8.60 -22.69
N ALA A 41 -8.56 9.33 -23.75
CA ALA A 41 -7.99 10.62 -24.13
C ALA A 41 -8.22 11.76 -23.11
N GLY A 42 -8.84 11.44 -21.97
CA GLY A 42 -9.02 12.32 -20.82
C GLY A 42 -8.46 11.79 -19.50
N TYR A 43 -7.77 10.64 -19.44
CA TYR A 43 -7.17 10.14 -18.20
C TYR A 43 -5.89 10.91 -17.85
N VAL A 44 -5.78 11.35 -16.59
CA VAL A 44 -4.58 11.99 -16.04
C VAL A 44 -4.05 11.06 -14.95
N ALA A 45 -2.87 10.51 -15.17
CA ALA A 45 -2.23 9.64 -14.18
C ALA A 45 -1.93 10.43 -12.88
N PRO A 46 -2.22 9.86 -11.70
CA PRO A 46 -1.78 10.42 -10.42
C PRO A 46 -0.25 10.59 -10.37
N PRO A 47 0.28 11.56 -9.63
CA PRO A 47 1.71 11.63 -9.37
C PRO A 47 2.15 10.47 -8.48
N GLU A 48 3.37 10.00 -8.70
CA GLU A 48 3.99 8.94 -7.91
C GLU A 48 5.27 9.44 -7.26
N ILE A 49 5.59 8.89 -6.10
CA ILE A 49 6.88 9.09 -5.46
C ILE A 49 7.77 7.87 -5.69
N VAL A 50 8.99 8.12 -6.15
CA VAL A 50 9.93 7.08 -6.58
C VAL A 50 11.05 6.91 -5.58
N SER A 51 11.53 8.01 -4.99
CA SER A 51 12.62 7.99 -4.02
C SER A 51 12.47 9.08 -2.97
N GLY A 52 13.05 8.83 -1.80
CA GLY A 52 13.21 9.85 -0.78
C GLY A 52 14.42 9.58 0.11
N VAL A 53 15.29 10.57 0.20
CA VAL A 53 16.60 10.44 0.84
C VAL A 53 16.87 11.64 1.72
N ARG A 54 17.41 11.41 2.92
CA ARG A 54 17.88 12.49 3.78
C ARG A 54 19.14 13.11 3.20
N ARG A 55 19.17 14.43 3.13
CA ARG A 55 20.33 15.24 2.73
C ARG A 55 20.61 16.30 3.79
N PRO A 56 21.81 16.92 3.82
CA PRO A 56 22.10 18.01 4.74
C PRO A 56 21.08 19.16 4.69
N GLN A 57 20.54 19.44 3.50
CA GLN A 57 19.56 20.51 3.26
C GLN A 57 18.10 20.12 3.56
N GLY A 58 17.81 18.86 3.90
CA GLY A 58 16.44 18.39 4.16
C GLY A 58 16.15 17.02 3.57
N LEU A 59 14.87 16.73 3.34
CA LEU A 59 14.41 15.51 2.69
C LEU A 59 14.27 15.76 1.19
N ALA A 60 15.13 15.13 0.39
CA ALA A 60 15.05 15.16 -1.06
C ALA A 60 14.10 14.06 -1.54
N LEU A 61 13.06 14.44 -2.26
CA LEU A 61 12.04 13.54 -2.81
C LEU A 61 12.03 13.65 -4.33
N SER A 62 11.84 12.53 -5.02
CA SER A 62 11.70 12.50 -6.47
C SER A 62 10.58 11.56 -6.90
N GLY A 63 10.05 11.79 -8.09
CA GLY A 63 8.95 11.01 -8.60
C GLY A 63 8.59 11.28 -10.05
N THR A 64 7.40 10.81 -10.42
CA THR A 64 6.79 11.01 -11.74
C THR A 64 5.44 11.71 -11.61
N ALA A 65 5.06 12.48 -12.63
CA ALA A 65 3.76 13.12 -12.78
C ALA A 65 3.54 13.40 -14.29
N PRO A 66 2.34 13.81 -14.72
CA PRO A 66 2.15 14.29 -16.09
C PRO A 66 3.15 15.41 -16.43
N ALA A 67 3.71 15.40 -17.64
CA ALA A 67 4.70 16.38 -18.07
C ALA A 67 4.17 17.82 -17.93
N GLY A 68 4.98 18.72 -17.40
CA GLY A 68 4.61 20.11 -17.11
C GLY A 68 3.62 20.29 -15.95
N ALA A 69 3.20 19.22 -15.27
CA ALA A 69 2.30 19.35 -14.12
C ALA A 69 3.00 20.00 -12.93
N GLU A 70 2.25 20.81 -12.19
CA GLU A 70 2.67 21.34 -10.90
C GLU A 70 2.41 20.28 -9.83
N VAL A 71 3.47 19.71 -9.30
CA VAL A 71 3.46 18.74 -8.20
C VAL A 71 3.51 19.49 -6.88
N GLN A 72 2.58 19.17 -6.00
CA GLN A 72 2.45 19.77 -4.68
C GLN A 72 2.48 18.69 -3.60
N LEU A 73 3.33 18.91 -2.60
CA LEU A 73 3.41 18.11 -1.39
C LEU A 73 2.97 18.97 -0.22
N VAL A 74 1.88 18.62 0.48
CA VAL A 74 1.27 19.44 1.54
C VAL A 74 0.96 18.63 2.78
N ALA A 75 1.39 19.13 3.93
CA ALA A 75 1.03 18.64 5.26
C ALA A 75 -0.32 19.23 5.72
N PRO A 76 -0.97 18.61 6.73
CA PRO A 76 -2.24 19.11 7.27
C PRO A 76 -2.20 20.55 7.80
N ASP A 77 -1.03 21.04 8.21
CA ASP A 77 -0.83 22.42 8.66
C ASP A 77 -0.56 23.41 7.51
N GLY A 78 -0.66 22.95 6.26
CA GLY A 78 -0.43 23.73 5.04
C GLY A 78 1.04 23.85 4.63
N LYS A 79 2.00 23.38 5.43
CA LYS A 79 3.42 23.42 5.07
C LYS A 79 3.73 22.37 4.00
N GLY A 80 4.75 22.62 3.20
CA GLY A 80 5.04 21.74 2.08
C GLY A 80 6.06 22.29 1.09
N GLY A 81 5.98 21.78 -0.12
CA GLY A 81 6.80 22.21 -1.24
C GLY A 81 6.10 21.97 -2.56
N MET A 82 6.61 22.60 -3.62
CA MET A 82 6.09 22.50 -4.97
C MET A 82 7.24 22.30 -5.95
N ALA A 83 6.98 21.58 -7.03
CA ALA A 83 7.89 21.37 -8.14
C ALA A 83 7.10 21.27 -9.44
N THR A 84 7.76 21.51 -10.58
CA THR A 84 7.18 21.25 -11.89
C THR A 84 7.81 19.99 -12.45
N ALA A 85 6.98 19.08 -12.95
CA ALA A 85 7.46 17.91 -13.68
C ALA A 85 8.04 18.34 -15.03
N ASP A 86 9.19 17.81 -15.40
CA ASP A 86 9.84 18.10 -16.67
C ASP A 86 9.08 17.51 -17.88
N ASP A 87 9.62 17.70 -19.08
CA ASP A 87 9.01 17.18 -20.32
C ASP A 87 8.91 15.64 -20.37
N LYS A 88 9.63 14.95 -19.49
CA LYS A 88 9.58 13.49 -19.32
C LYS A 88 8.72 13.07 -18.12
N GLY A 89 8.10 14.03 -17.44
CA GLY A 89 7.27 13.80 -16.26
C GLY A 89 8.05 13.60 -14.96
N ALA A 90 9.38 13.79 -14.95
CA ALA A 90 10.17 13.65 -13.74
C ALA A 90 10.10 14.92 -12.89
N TRP A 91 9.98 14.77 -11.57
CA TRP A 91 10.03 15.88 -10.63
C TRP A 91 10.96 15.60 -9.45
N SER A 92 11.47 16.66 -8.86
CA SER A 92 12.28 16.62 -7.63
C SER A 92 11.96 17.83 -6.76
N LEU A 93 11.88 17.62 -5.46
CA LEU A 93 11.68 18.68 -4.48
C LEU A 93 12.45 18.39 -3.19
N ILE A 94 12.79 19.45 -2.46
CA ILE A 94 13.40 19.32 -1.13
C ILE A 94 12.48 19.99 -0.13
N VAL A 95 12.12 19.27 0.93
CA VAL A 95 11.35 19.80 2.06
C VAL A 95 12.16 19.70 3.35
N PRO A 96 11.84 20.53 4.37
CA PRO A 96 12.46 20.39 5.68
C PRO A 96 12.31 18.98 6.22
N ALA A 97 13.41 18.39 6.70
CA ALA A 97 13.37 17.11 7.37
C ALA A 97 12.79 17.28 8.79
N PRO A 98 11.85 16.43 9.24
CA PRO A 98 11.35 16.51 10.61
C PRO A 98 12.46 16.20 11.62
N MET A 99 12.52 17.00 12.69
CA MET A 99 13.52 16.84 13.75
C MET A 99 12.96 16.22 15.04
N ALA A 100 11.71 16.55 15.41
CA ALA A 100 11.14 16.17 16.70
C ALA A 100 10.00 15.14 16.59
N ALA A 101 9.19 15.23 15.54
CA ALA A 101 8.03 14.37 15.34
C ALA A 101 7.83 14.08 13.84
N PRO A 102 7.20 12.95 13.49
CA PRO A 102 6.86 12.63 12.11
C PRO A 102 6.03 13.70 11.43
N ALA A 103 6.24 13.86 10.13
CA ALA A 103 5.44 14.70 9.25
C ALA A 103 4.79 13.84 8.18
N MET A 104 3.51 14.06 7.93
CA MET A 104 2.76 13.37 6.89
C MET A 104 2.32 14.38 5.83
N TYR A 105 2.51 14.02 4.57
CA TYR A 105 2.19 14.89 3.44
C TYR A 105 1.34 14.16 2.40
N ALA A 106 0.33 14.85 1.89
CA ALA A 106 -0.40 14.42 0.71
C ALA A 106 0.32 14.92 -0.55
N LEU A 107 0.39 14.06 -1.58
CA LEU A 107 0.96 14.38 -2.89
C LEU A 107 -0.17 14.58 -3.91
N SER A 108 -0.08 15.66 -4.69
CA SER A 108 -1.01 15.94 -5.79
C SER A 108 -0.28 16.58 -6.96
N ALA A 109 -0.86 16.46 -8.16
CA ALA A 109 -0.37 17.13 -9.36
C ALA A 109 -1.52 17.88 -10.02
N ARG A 110 -1.21 19.08 -10.52
CA ARG A 110 -2.14 19.94 -11.25
C ARG A 110 -1.69 20.12 -12.68
N ILE A 111 -2.58 19.84 -13.62
CA ILE A 111 -2.39 20.06 -15.06
C ILE A 111 -3.59 20.83 -15.62
N GLY A 112 -3.35 22.06 -16.09
CA GLY A 112 -4.44 23.01 -16.35
C GLY A 112 -5.30 23.22 -15.10
N GLU A 113 -6.60 22.96 -15.21
CA GLU A 113 -7.58 23.03 -14.11
C GLU A 113 -7.76 21.71 -13.35
N ARG A 114 -7.14 20.61 -13.80
CA ARG A 114 -7.34 19.28 -13.22
C ARG A 114 -6.33 19.02 -12.12
N VAL A 115 -6.79 18.59 -10.96
CA VAL A 115 -5.95 18.15 -9.84
C VAL A 115 -6.17 16.66 -9.61
N VAL A 116 -5.09 15.88 -9.62
CA VAL A 116 -5.07 14.46 -9.29
C VAL A 116 -4.22 14.23 -8.05
N ARG A 117 -4.64 13.30 -7.19
CA ARG A 117 -3.96 13.01 -5.92
C ARG A 117 -3.34 11.61 -5.98
N ALA A 118 -2.14 11.49 -5.44
CA ALA A 118 -1.52 10.18 -5.24
C ALA A 118 -2.33 9.35 -4.23
N GLU A 119 -2.26 8.03 -4.36
CA GLU A 119 -2.74 7.14 -3.31
C GLU A 119 -1.78 7.13 -2.14
N GLY A 120 -2.32 7.25 -0.93
CA GLY A 120 -1.53 7.25 0.30
C GLY A 120 -0.93 8.61 0.67
N ALA A 121 0.03 8.58 1.58
CA ALA A 121 0.68 9.77 2.11
C ALA A 121 2.18 9.53 2.34
N VAL A 122 2.99 10.54 2.06
CA VAL A 122 4.42 10.53 2.37
C VAL A 122 4.57 10.71 3.87
N LEU A 123 5.13 9.72 4.56
CA LEU A 123 5.41 9.76 5.99
C LEU A 123 6.91 9.91 6.19
N ALA A 124 7.34 11.11 6.59
CA ALA A 124 8.72 11.40 6.97
C ALA A 124 8.88 11.28 8.49
N VAL A 125 9.95 10.64 8.96
CA VAL A 125 10.23 10.47 10.40
C VAL A 125 11.56 11.12 10.80
N PRO A 126 11.70 11.57 12.07
CA PRO A 126 12.99 11.96 12.62
C PRO A 126 14.00 10.81 12.58
N ALA A 127 15.30 11.12 12.59
CA ALA A 127 16.32 10.12 12.83
C ALA A 127 16.21 9.54 14.27
N PRO A 128 16.72 8.32 14.53
CA PRO A 128 17.38 7.39 13.60
C PRO A 128 16.35 6.48 12.93
N GLY A 129 16.09 6.62 11.64
CA GLY A 129 15.05 5.84 10.96
C GLY A 129 15.13 6.04 9.46
N PRO A 130 14.45 5.19 8.66
CA PRO A 130 14.30 5.42 7.24
C PRO A 130 13.67 6.81 7.10
N PRO A 131 14.25 7.73 6.31
CA PRO A 131 13.83 9.12 6.34
C PRO A 131 12.40 9.30 5.86
N VAL A 132 11.91 8.36 5.03
CA VAL A 132 10.59 8.41 4.46
C VAL A 132 10.06 7.04 4.06
N VAL A 133 8.76 6.83 4.28
CA VAL A 133 7.97 5.75 3.69
C VAL A 133 6.72 6.32 3.04
N LEU A 134 6.16 5.65 2.04
CA LEU A 134 4.82 5.95 1.53
C LEU A 134 3.81 5.09 2.31
N ALA A 135 3.01 5.70 3.16
CA ALA A 135 1.90 5.05 3.84
C ALA A 135 0.75 4.82 2.85
N ARG A 136 0.23 3.59 2.76
CA ARG A 136 -0.76 3.16 1.76
C ARG A 136 -1.96 2.52 2.44
N ALA A 137 -3.17 2.91 2.07
CA ALA A 137 -4.36 2.50 2.79
C ALA A 137 -4.69 1.03 2.47
N GLY A 138 -4.71 0.17 3.48
CA GLY A 138 -4.95 -1.27 3.30
C GLY A 138 -3.76 -2.05 2.74
N PHE A 139 -2.60 -1.42 2.57
CA PHE A 139 -1.38 -2.05 2.08
C PHE A 139 -0.21 -1.73 3.03
N ALA A 140 0.85 -2.53 2.95
CA ALA A 140 2.10 -2.21 3.65
C ALA A 140 2.63 -0.85 3.19
N ALA A 141 3.32 -0.10 4.03
CA ALA A 141 4.04 1.09 3.64
C ALA A 141 5.14 0.72 2.63
N LEU A 142 5.51 1.64 1.75
CA LEU A 142 6.60 1.43 0.79
C LEU A 142 7.83 2.21 1.25
N PRO A 143 8.97 1.55 1.54
CA PRO A 143 10.24 2.24 1.77
C PRO A 143 10.67 3.02 0.53
N LEU A 144 10.98 4.30 0.70
CA LEU A 144 11.42 5.17 -0.41
C LEU A 144 12.93 5.42 -0.41
N GLU A 145 13.62 4.99 0.64
CA GLU A 145 15.07 4.92 0.69
C GLU A 145 15.56 3.60 0.10
N GLY A 146 16.70 3.62 -0.61
CA GLY A 146 17.37 2.43 -1.13
C GLY A 146 17.55 2.42 -2.66
N PRO A 147 18.14 1.32 -3.21
CA PRO A 147 18.41 0.05 -2.55
C PRO A 147 19.45 0.13 -1.42
N LEU A 148 19.30 -0.68 -0.38
CA LEU A 148 20.28 -0.84 0.69
C LEU A 148 21.02 -2.17 0.53
N PRO A 149 22.32 -2.27 0.90
CA PRO A 149 23.09 -3.51 0.79
C PRO A 149 22.71 -4.58 1.84
N ARG A 150 21.75 -4.30 2.73
CA ARG A 150 21.36 -5.15 3.85
C ARG A 150 19.86 -5.40 3.86
N LEU A 151 19.47 -6.56 4.40
CA LEU A 151 18.09 -6.84 4.75
C LEU A 151 17.70 -5.97 5.96
N GLN A 152 16.60 -5.23 5.82
CA GLN A 152 16.09 -4.35 6.86
C GLN A 152 14.56 -4.35 6.84
N VAL A 153 13.97 -4.50 8.02
CA VAL A 153 12.55 -4.23 8.23
C VAL A 153 12.39 -2.72 8.44
N THR A 154 11.52 -2.10 7.65
CA THR A 154 11.32 -0.65 7.63
C THR A 154 10.01 -0.26 8.30
N ALA A 155 8.94 -1.00 8.04
CA ALA A 155 7.63 -0.67 8.58
C ALA A 155 6.79 -1.90 8.91
N LEU A 156 5.92 -1.74 9.91
CA LEU A 156 4.79 -2.62 10.21
C LEU A 156 3.52 -1.79 10.07
N ASP A 157 2.61 -2.22 9.20
CA ASP A 157 1.28 -1.65 9.07
C ASP A 157 0.26 -2.59 9.69
N TYR A 158 -0.70 -2.04 10.42
CA TYR A 158 -1.82 -2.81 10.96
C TYR A 158 -3.08 -1.96 11.15
N ASP A 159 -4.24 -2.60 11.17
CA ASP A 159 -5.51 -1.95 11.45
C ASP A 159 -6.26 -2.56 12.65
N ALA A 160 -7.45 -2.02 12.95
CA ALA A 160 -8.24 -2.45 14.10
C ALA A 160 -8.76 -3.90 13.99
N GLY A 161 -8.78 -4.48 12.78
CA GLY A 161 -9.12 -5.89 12.56
C GLY A 161 -7.94 -6.84 12.75
N GLY A 162 -6.74 -6.31 13.03
CA GLY A 162 -5.51 -7.08 13.15
C GLY A 162 -4.92 -7.50 11.79
N GLY A 163 -5.47 -7.00 10.67
CA GLY A 163 -4.82 -7.17 9.38
C GLY A 163 -3.47 -6.46 9.44
N ALA A 164 -2.39 -7.15 9.04
CA ALA A 164 -1.04 -6.62 9.17
C ALA A 164 -0.17 -6.92 7.95
N ALA A 165 0.77 -6.04 7.68
CA ALA A 165 1.79 -6.23 6.66
C ALA A 165 3.13 -5.63 7.10
N VAL A 166 4.22 -6.26 6.69
CA VAL A 166 5.58 -5.86 7.02
C VAL A 166 6.32 -5.49 5.75
N ALA A 167 6.89 -4.29 5.72
CA ALA A 167 7.65 -3.81 4.58
C ALA A 167 9.11 -3.58 4.94
N GLY A 168 9.96 -3.66 3.92
CA GLY A 168 11.38 -3.43 4.08
C GLY A 168 12.16 -3.46 2.78
N VAL A 169 13.48 -3.51 2.92
CA VAL A 169 14.44 -3.56 1.82
C VAL A 169 15.43 -4.70 2.03
N GLY A 170 15.92 -5.30 0.94
CA GLY A 170 16.85 -6.42 0.95
C GLY A 170 17.39 -6.71 -0.45
N PRO A 171 17.90 -7.92 -0.71
CA PRO A 171 18.37 -8.31 -2.04
C PRO A 171 17.25 -8.21 -3.07
N ALA A 172 17.56 -7.83 -4.31
CA ALA A 172 16.58 -7.72 -5.39
C ALA A 172 16.07 -9.11 -5.83
N ARG A 173 14.76 -9.22 -6.10
CA ARG A 173 14.10 -10.46 -6.57
C ARG A 173 14.29 -11.68 -5.66
N ALA A 174 14.61 -11.47 -4.40
CA ALA A 174 14.76 -12.53 -3.41
C ALA A 174 13.39 -12.94 -2.85
N ARG A 175 13.23 -14.24 -2.55
CA ARG A 175 12.11 -14.69 -1.74
C ARG A 175 12.28 -14.15 -0.32
N VAL A 176 11.19 -13.67 0.26
CA VAL A 176 11.14 -13.09 1.60
C VAL A 176 10.12 -13.85 2.43
N ARG A 177 10.52 -14.32 3.61
CA ARG A 177 9.65 -14.95 4.59
C ARG A 177 9.49 -14.05 5.80
N LEU A 178 8.24 -13.86 6.23
CA LEU A 178 7.90 -13.20 7.48
C LEU A 178 7.48 -14.26 8.52
N SER A 179 8.09 -14.19 9.70
CA SER A 179 7.64 -14.90 10.90
C SER A 179 7.31 -13.90 12.00
N ILE A 180 6.18 -14.11 12.66
CA ILE A 180 5.73 -13.32 13.81
C ILE A 180 5.72 -14.23 15.04
N ASP A 181 6.47 -13.87 16.08
CA ASP A 181 6.63 -14.65 17.30
C ASP A 181 7.06 -16.11 17.02
N GLY A 182 7.94 -16.28 16.02
CA GLY A 182 8.46 -17.59 15.60
C GLY A 182 7.55 -18.42 14.69
N VAL A 183 6.35 -17.93 14.36
CA VAL A 183 5.41 -18.62 13.46
C VAL A 183 5.39 -17.93 12.10
N GLU A 184 5.49 -18.70 11.02
CA GLU A 184 5.40 -18.16 9.65
C GLU A 184 4.05 -17.46 9.43
N ALA A 185 4.12 -16.17 9.07
CA ALA A 185 2.96 -15.32 8.89
C ALA A 185 2.69 -14.99 7.41
N GLY A 186 3.70 -15.08 6.55
CA GLY A 186 3.56 -14.83 5.11
C GLY A 186 4.87 -15.00 4.33
N LEU A 187 4.72 -15.03 3.01
CA LEU A 187 5.80 -15.11 2.03
C LEU A 187 5.55 -14.08 0.92
N ASP A 188 6.62 -13.48 0.40
CA ASP A 188 6.57 -12.59 -0.76
C ASP A 188 7.91 -12.63 -1.54
N GLN A 189 8.04 -11.82 -2.59
CA GLN A 189 9.28 -11.59 -3.31
C GLN A 189 9.62 -10.10 -3.33
N SER A 190 10.89 -9.76 -3.09
CA SER A 190 11.34 -8.38 -3.24
C SER A 190 11.37 -7.95 -4.72
N ASP A 191 11.13 -6.67 -4.98
CA ASP A 191 11.17 -6.12 -6.34
C ASP A 191 12.60 -5.99 -6.89
N ALA A 192 12.74 -5.46 -8.11
CA ALA A 192 14.05 -5.23 -8.74
C ALA A 192 14.93 -4.21 -8.00
N ARG A 193 14.35 -3.42 -7.09
CA ARG A 193 15.06 -2.48 -6.20
C ARG A 193 15.23 -3.05 -4.78
N GLY A 194 14.85 -4.31 -4.56
CA GLY A 194 14.98 -4.98 -3.27
C GLY A 194 13.90 -4.62 -2.25
N ARG A 195 12.86 -3.89 -2.60
CA ARG A 195 11.76 -3.59 -1.67
C ARG A 195 10.81 -4.78 -1.57
N PHE A 196 10.34 -5.10 -0.37
CA PHE A 196 9.35 -6.16 -0.14
C PHE A 196 8.20 -5.67 0.73
N ALA A 197 7.05 -6.34 0.64
CA ALA A 197 5.86 -6.05 1.43
C ALA A 197 5.09 -7.34 1.73
N VAL A 198 5.46 -8.03 2.81
CA VAL A 198 4.85 -9.31 3.17
C VAL A 198 3.56 -9.07 3.97
N ILE A 199 2.43 -9.56 3.45
CA ILE A 199 1.15 -9.54 4.19
C ILE A 199 1.19 -10.68 5.24
N GLY A 200 0.95 -10.34 6.50
CA GLY A 200 0.79 -11.28 7.61
C GLY A 200 -0.61 -11.89 7.65
N ALA A 201 -1.01 -12.58 6.58
CA ALA A 201 -2.40 -12.97 6.35
C ALA A 201 -2.87 -14.17 7.19
N ASN A 202 -1.95 -14.91 7.80
CA ASN A 202 -2.27 -16.23 8.38
C ASN A 202 -2.98 -16.15 9.73
N ARG A 203 -2.95 -14.98 10.40
CA ARG A 203 -3.66 -14.72 11.67
C ARG A 203 -3.72 -13.22 11.97
N PRO A 204 -4.77 -12.73 12.68
CA PRO A 204 -4.80 -11.37 13.19
C PRO A 204 -3.57 -11.06 14.05
N LEU A 205 -3.02 -9.86 13.88
CA LEU A 205 -1.96 -9.32 14.71
C LEU A 205 -2.53 -8.86 16.05
N GLU A 206 -2.18 -9.59 17.10
CA GLU A 206 -2.65 -9.31 18.45
C GLU A 206 -1.84 -8.16 19.12
N PRO A 207 -2.47 -7.33 19.98
CA PRO A 207 -1.75 -6.34 20.78
C PRO A 207 -0.66 -6.96 21.67
N GLY A 208 0.38 -6.19 21.99
CA GLY A 208 1.52 -6.61 22.80
C GLY A 208 2.86 -6.48 22.08
N ALA A 209 3.93 -6.88 22.75
CA ALA A 209 5.25 -6.98 22.12
C ALA A 209 5.24 -8.12 21.10
N ARG A 210 5.62 -7.82 19.86
CA ARG A 210 5.68 -8.77 18.75
C ARG A 210 7.07 -8.80 18.16
N ARG A 211 7.63 -10.00 18.04
CA ARG A 211 8.90 -10.23 17.35
C ARG A 211 8.62 -10.49 15.89
N LEU A 212 9.06 -9.58 15.04
CA LEU A 212 9.01 -9.74 13.60
C LEU A 212 10.39 -10.20 13.14
N ARG A 213 10.42 -11.34 12.45
CA ARG A 213 11.61 -11.85 11.79
C ARG A 213 11.35 -11.91 10.29
N VAL A 214 12.21 -11.28 9.52
CA VAL A 214 12.24 -11.41 8.07
C VAL A 214 13.49 -12.17 7.67
N GLU A 215 13.31 -13.18 6.80
CA GLU A 215 14.38 -13.95 6.18
C GLU A 215 14.31 -13.76 4.68
N ALA A 216 15.45 -13.53 4.02
CA ALA A 216 15.53 -13.39 2.57
C ALA A 216 16.65 -14.24 1.98
N ASP A 217 16.42 -14.78 0.78
CA ASP A 217 17.45 -15.52 0.05
C ASP A 217 18.59 -14.57 -0.36
N GLY A 218 19.75 -14.70 0.28
CA GLY A 218 20.97 -13.91 0.01
C GLY A 218 21.94 -14.60 -0.94
N GLY A 219 21.47 -15.57 -1.74
CA GLY A 219 22.33 -16.43 -2.56
C GLY A 219 22.91 -17.58 -1.72
N ALA A 220 24.19 -17.48 -1.33
CA ALA A 220 24.88 -18.55 -0.62
C ALA A 220 24.40 -18.77 0.83
N GLN A 221 23.79 -17.75 1.44
CA GLN A 221 23.23 -17.81 2.80
C GLN A 221 21.94 -16.99 2.87
N ALA A 222 21.04 -17.38 3.77
CA ALA A 222 19.86 -16.58 4.10
C ALA A 222 20.29 -15.35 4.91
N LEU A 223 19.74 -14.18 4.56
CA LEU A 223 19.84 -12.97 5.37
C LEU A 223 18.67 -12.94 6.35
N THR A 224 18.89 -12.39 7.55
CA THR A 224 17.86 -12.28 8.58
C THR A 224 17.84 -10.86 9.17
N ALA A 225 16.65 -10.33 9.39
CA ALA A 225 16.41 -9.10 10.13
C ALA A 225 15.34 -9.36 11.21
N ASP A 226 15.66 -9.04 12.46
CA ASP A 226 14.75 -9.16 13.61
C ASP A 226 14.45 -7.76 14.16
N VAL A 227 13.17 -7.46 14.39
CA VAL A 227 12.72 -6.25 15.09
C VAL A 227 11.65 -6.59 16.12
N LEU A 228 11.56 -5.75 17.16
CA LEU A 228 10.47 -5.81 18.15
C LEU A 228 9.53 -4.64 17.91
N ALA A 229 8.23 -4.91 17.83
CA ALA A 229 7.18 -3.90 17.72
C ALA A 229 6.25 -3.97 18.93
N GLN A 230 5.95 -2.82 19.53
CA GLN A 230 4.93 -2.73 20.58
C GLN A 230 3.56 -2.44 19.95
N VAL A 231 2.86 -3.50 19.55
CA VAL A 231 1.53 -3.40 18.95
C VAL A 231 0.53 -2.97 20.02
N SER A 232 -0.27 -1.97 19.70
CA SER A 232 -1.28 -1.44 20.61
C SER A 232 -2.52 -1.07 19.80
N PRO A 233 -3.73 -1.10 20.40
CA PRO A 233 -4.96 -0.79 19.70
C PRO A 233 -4.90 0.55 18.97
N VAL A 234 -5.55 0.61 17.81
CA VAL A 234 -5.61 1.81 16.98
C VAL A 234 -6.30 2.93 17.76
N ALA A 235 -5.63 4.08 17.93
CA ALA A 235 -6.17 5.20 18.69
C ALA A 235 -7.07 6.08 17.80
N PRO A 236 -8.16 6.66 18.33
CA PRO A 236 -8.94 7.63 17.59
C PRO A 236 -8.11 8.90 17.32
N LEU A 237 -8.32 9.50 16.15
CA LEU A 237 -7.56 10.68 15.72
C LEU A 237 -8.11 12.00 16.29
N ASN A 238 -9.31 12.00 16.86
CA ASN A 238 -9.95 13.17 17.49
C ASN A 238 -9.90 14.44 16.62
N GLY A 239 -10.19 14.31 15.32
CA GLY A 239 -10.18 15.41 14.36
C GLY A 239 -8.81 15.75 13.75
N SER A 240 -7.72 15.11 14.19
CA SER A 240 -6.40 15.23 13.55
C SER A 240 -6.32 14.35 12.30
N ALA A 241 -5.51 14.76 11.31
CA ALA A 241 -5.26 13.93 10.12
C ALA A 241 -4.44 12.67 10.45
N PHE A 242 -3.54 12.78 11.42
CA PHE A 242 -2.75 11.67 11.94
C PHE A 242 -2.37 11.93 13.40
N ARG A 243 -1.94 10.88 14.09
CA ARG A 243 -1.39 10.92 15.45
C ARG A 243 -0.09 10.13 15.46
N ALA A 244 1.01 10.77 15.87
CA ALA A 244 2.31 10.13 15.99
C ALA A 244 2.71 9.94 17.46
N VAL A 245 3.28 8.79 17.78
CA VAL A 245 3.78 8.45 19.12
C VAL A 245 5.15 7.80 18.98
N ARG A 246 6.14 8.31 19.71
CA ARG A 246 7.43 7.63 19.84
C ARG A 246 7.25 6.39 20.69
N GLN A 247 7.73 5.26 20.20
CA GLN A 247 7.79 4.00 20.93
C GLN A 247 9.22 3.49 20.91
N ASP A 248 9.49 2.46 21.73
CA ASP A 248 10.79 1.80 21.69
C ASP A 248 11.00 1.18 20.30
N GLY A 249 12.12 1.52 19.66
CA GLY A 249 12.49 1.03 18.35
C GLY A 249 11.79 1.71 17.16
N GLY A 250 11.03 2.79 17.35
CA GLY A 250 10.52 3.57 16.21
C GLY A 250 9.36 4.52 16.50
N TRP A 251 8.68 4.93 15.44
CA TRP A 251 7.50 5.82 15.51
C TRP A 251 6.26 5.08 15.05
N ARG A 252 5.24 5.05 15.92
CA ARG A 252 3.89 4.64 15.52
C ARG A 252 3.11 5.85 15.06
N VAL A 253 2.50 5.74 13.88
CA VAL A 253 1.70 6.79 13.27
C VAL A 253 0.32 6.23 12.92
N ASP A 254 -0.70 6.68 13.62
CA ASP A 254 -2.10 6.39 13.33
C ASP A 254 -2.62 7.43 12.33
N TRP A 255 -3.29 7.00 11.26
CA TRP A 255 -3.75 7.90 10.20
C TRP A 255 -5.05 7.41 9.54
N ALA A 256 -5.84 8.35 9.03
CA ALA A 256 -7.15 8.06 8.45
C ALA A 256 -7.01 7.46 7.04
N ARG A 257 -7.74 6.38 6.76
CA ARG A 257 -7.80 5.80 5.41
C ARG A 257 -8.78 6.56 4.52
N ALA A 258 -8.44 6.69 3.24
CA ALA A 258 -9.44 7.03 2.22
C ALA A 258 -10.51 5.93 2.20
N GLY A 259 -11.76 6.26 2.51
CA GLY A 259 -12.85 5.28 2.68
C GLY A 259 -13.21 4.91 4.12
N GLY A 260 -12.46 5.41 5.12
CA GLY A 260 -12.83 5.32 6.54
C GLY A 260 -12.00 4.34 7.37
N GLY A 261 -12.09 4.52 8.69
CA GLY A 261 -11.26 3.82 9.66
C GLY A 261 -9.84 4.40 9.78
N VAL A 262 -9.04 3.77 10.62
CA VAL A 262 -7.68 4.21 10.96
C VAL A 262 -6.72 3.04 10.75
N GLN A 263 -5.58 3.33 10.15
CA GLN A 263 -4.44 2.42 10.01
C GLN A 263 -3.29 2.96 10.87
N SER A 264 -2.54 2.04 11.48
CA SER A 264 -1.29 2.34 12.16
C SER A 264 -0.13 1.92 11.27
N THR A 265 0.82 2.82 11.06
CA THR A 265 2.12 2.52 10.44
C THR A 265 3.19 2.73 11.51
N PHE A 266 3.85 1.65 11.94
CA PHE A 266 5.03 1.69 12.79
C PHE A 266 6.27 1.74 11.89
N VAL A 267 7.02 2.84 11.92
CA VAL A 267 8.27 3.00 11.18
C VAL A 267 9.43 2.71 12.14
N PHE A 268 10.19 1.65 11.86
CA PHE A 268 11.29 1.21 12.72
C PHE A 268 12.48 2.14 12.64
N ASP A 269 13.17 2.31 13.77
CA ASP A 269 14.46 2.95 13.79
C ASP A 269 15.47 2.13 12.96
N VAL A 270 16.45 2.80 12.34
CA VAL A 270 17.54 2.11 11.66
C VAL A 270 18.59 1.75 12.72
N PRO A 271 18.97 0.46 12.88
CA PRO A 271 20.05 0.09 13.77
C PRO A 271 21.33 0.85 13.38
N PRO A 272 22.15 1.30 14.34
CA PRO A 272 23.44 1.88 14.02
C PRO A 272 24.25 0.86 13.20
N GLU A 273 24.95 1.34 12.18
CA GLU A 273 25.85 0.50 11.41
C GLU A 273 26.93 -0.06 12.36
N PRO A 274 27.27 -1.36 12.30
CA PRO A 274 28.36 -1.89 13.11
C PRO A 274 29.62 -1.09 12.79
N ALA A 275 30.35 -0.69 13.83
CA ALA A 275 31.64 -0.02 13.66
C ALA A 275 32.59 -0.92 12.84
N PRO A 276 33.42 -0.33 11.96
CA PRO A 276 34.36 -1.09 11.13
C PRO A 276 35.39 -1.87 11.96
#